data_AF-A0A7S1G7R1-F1
#
_entry.id   AF-A0A7S1G7R1-F1
#
_cell.length_a   1.000
_cell.length_b   1.000
_cell.length_c   1.000
_cell.angle_alpha   90.00
_cell.angle_beta   90.00
_cell.angle_gamma   90.00
#
_symmetry.space_group_name_H-M   'P 1'
#
loop_
_entity.id
_entity.type
_entity.pdbx_description
1 polymer ?
#
loop_
_entity_poly.entity_id
_entity_poly.type
_entity_poly.pdbx_seq_one_letter_code
_entity_poly.pdbx_strand_id
1 'polypeptide(L)'
;PLTHSVTTTLPPSNDCHMASMTRCAASAASGLVGGAVSYFGLSGSKLSADASPKPTRATGIVAACVSLLGFFAGGAVLQWTPRVLVGGIVIYLGAGFILEGLWDCRHQLSKSEFINVAVIV
;
A
#
# COMPACT_ATOMS: atom_id res chain seq x y z
N PRO A 1 27.85 -1.36 -9.97
CA PRO A 1 27.69 -2.64 -9.22
C PRO A 1 26.54 -2.51 -8.20
N LEU A 2 25.31 -2.96 -8.39
CA LEU A 2 24.73 -3.97 -9.26
C LEU A 2 23.39 -3.46 -9.79
N THR A 3 23.35 -3.11 -11.08
CA THR A 3 22.15 -3.03 -11.89
C THR A 3 21.61 -4.45 -12.10
N HIS A 4 21.03 -5.05 -11.06
CA HIS A 4 20.22 -6.26 -11.21
C HIS A 4 18.85 -5.83 -11.73
N SER A 5 18.75 -5.83 -13.06
CA SER A 5 17.68 -6.48 -13.81
C SER A 5 16.36 -6.59 -13.07
N VAL A 6 15.67 -5.46 -12.89
CA VAL A 6 14.21 -5.46 -12.86
C VAL A 6 13.78 -5.71 -14.30
N THR A 7 14.00 -6.93 -14.77
CA THR A 7 13.31 -7.47 -15.92
C THR A 7 11.86 -7.52 -15.51
N THR A 8 11.17 -6.44 -15.83
CA THR A 8 9.73 -6.38 -15.97
C THR A 8 9.36 -7.42 -17.01
N THR A 9 9.23 -8.69 -16.60
CA THR A 9 8.40 -9.62 -17.35
C THR A 9 6.99 -9.08 -17.22
N LEU A 10 6.61 -8.20 -18.13
CA LEU A 10 5.21 -7.94 -18.42
C LEU A 10 4.57 -9.33 -18.58
N PRO A 11 3.61 -9.70 -17.73
CA PRO A 11 2.89 -10.93 -17.96
C PRO A 11 2.20 -10.77 -19.33
N PRO A 12 1.99 -11.86 -20.09
CA PRO A 12 1.39 -11.78 -21.42
C PRO A 12 0.07 -10.98 -21.38
N SER A 13 -0.28 -10.28 -22.46
CA SER A 13 -1.33 -9.23 -22.45
C SER A 13 -2.69 -9.66 -21.86
N ASN A 14 -3.01 -10.96 -21.96
CA ASN A 14 -4.15 -11.62 -21.35
C ASN A 14 -4.14 -11.63 -19.81
N ASP A 15 -2.97 -11.69 -19.18
CA ASP A 15 -2.84 -11.74 -17.72
C ASP A 15 -3.09 -10.39 -17.05
N CYS A 16 -2.78 -9.28 -17.73
CA CYS A 16 -3.05 -7.94 -17.22
C CYS A 16 -4.56 -7.69 -17.05
N HIS A 17 -5.34 -8.15 -18.03
CA HIS A 17 -6.79 -8.05 -18.01
C HIS A 17 -7.38 -8.86 -16.85
N MET A 18 -6.90 -10.09 -16.63
CA MET A 18 -7.32 -10.90 -15.48
C MET A 18 -6.89 -10.29 -14.14
N ALA A 19 -5.71 -9.67 -14.08
CA ALA A 19 -5.18 -9.04 -12.88
C ALA A 19 -5.95 -7.77 -12.49
N SER A 20 -6.46 -6.98 -13.43
CA SER A 20 -7.32 -5.82 -13.12
C SER A 20 -8.70 -6.25 -12.64
N MET A 21 -9.31 -7.25 -13.30
CA MET A 21 -10.61 -7.81 -12.90
C MET A 21 -10.59 -8.39 -11.48
N THR A 22 -9.54 -9.12 -11.13
CA THR A 22 -9.37 -9.70 -9.78
C THR A 22 -9.31 -8.62 -8.71
N ARG A 23 -8.64 -7.49 -8.97
CA ARG A 23 -8.55 -6.36 -8.03
C ARG A 23 -9.90 -5.67 -7.83
N CYS A 24 -10.64 -5.44 -8.91
CA CYS A 24 -11.98 -4.87 -8.82
C CYS A 24 -12.91 -5.76 -8.01
N ALA A 25 -12.89 -7.08 -8.24
CA ALA A 25 -13.67 -8.03 -7.46
C ALA A 25 -13.30 -7.99 -5.96
N ALA A 26 -12.01 -7.89 -5.62
CA ALA A 26 -11.54 -7.80 -4.24
C ALA A 26 -11.99 -6.51 -3.54
N SER A 27 -11.89 -5.36 -4.21
CA SER A 27 -12.36 -4.08 -3.67
C SER A 27 -13.89 -4.03 -3.54
N ALA A 28 -14.63 -4.62 -4.48
CA ALA A 28 -16.09 -4.73 -4.40
C ALA A 28 -16.51 -5.60 -3.20
N ALA A 29 -15.84 -6.74 -2.99
CA ALA A 29 -16.05 -7.59 -1.82
C ALA A 29 -15.72 -6.84 -0.52
N SER A 30 -14.64 -6.06 -0.50
CA SER A 30 -14.25 -5.25 0.65
C SER A 30 -15.29 -4.16 0.94
N GLY A 31 -15.79 -3.47 -0.08
CA GLY A 31 -16.82 -2.44 0.05
C GLY A 31 -18.15 -2.97 0.59
N LEU A 32 -18.55 -4.20 0.21
CA LEU A 32 -19.74 -4.86 0.78
C LEU A 32 -19.62 -5.15 2.28
N VAL A 33 -18.40 -5.39 2.76
CA VAL A 33 -18.07 -5.59 4.18
C VAL A 33 -17.85 -4.25 4.92
N GLY A 34 -17.92 -3.12 4.21
CA GLY A 34 -17.66 -1.77 4.76
C GLY A 34 -16.17 -1.41 4.83
N GLY A 35 -15.30 -2.17 4.15
CA GLY A 35 -13.87 -1.93 4.06
C GLY A 35 -13.46 -0.96 2.95
N ALA A 36 -12.26 -0.39 3.06
CA ALA A 36 -11.69 0.52 2.07
C ALA A 36 -11.19 -0.19 0.79
N VAL A 37 -10.89 0.59 -0.26
CA VAL A 37 -10.30 0.07 -1.50
C VAL A 37 -8.98 -0.65 -1.22
N SER A 38 -8.83 -1.83 -1.80
CA SER A 38 -7.62 -2.63 -1.71
C SER A 38 -6.61 -2.19 -2.77
N TYR A 39 -5.40 -1.86 -2.35
CA TYR A 39 -4.26 -1.55 -3.23
C TYR A 39 -3.18 -2.62 -3.12
N PHE A 40 -2.42 -2.82 -4.20
CA PHE A 40 -1.33 -3.79 -4.23
C PHE A 40 -0.03 -3.16 -3.72
N GLY A 41 0.44 -3.58 -2.54
CA GLY A 41 1.71 -3.14 -1.97
C GLY A 41 2.89 -3.83 -2.64
N LEU A 42 3.67 -3.08 -3.40
CA LEU A 42 4.94 -3.57 -3.95
C LEU A 42 5.91 -3.98 -2.83
N SER A 43 5.95 -3.23 -1.72
CA SER A 43 6.83 -3.51 -0.58
C SER A 43 6.49 -4.85 0.11
N GLY A 44 5.20 -5.13 0.33
CA GLY A 44 4.76 -6.40 0.95
C GLY A 44 4.99 -7.62 0.04
N SER A 45 4.91 -7.42 -1.27
CA SER A 45 5.20 -8.46 -2.26
C SER A 45 6.69 -8.78 -2.35
N LYS A 46 7.56 -7.76 -2.20
CA LYS A 46 9.02 -7.95 -2.13
C LYS A 46 9.42 -8.62 -0.82
N LEU A 47 8.86 -8.19 0.30
CA LEU A 47 9.15 -8.80 1.60
C LEU A 47 8.73 -10.28 1.66
N SER A 48 7.57 -10.62 1.11
CA SER A 48 7.12 -12.02 1.04
C SER A 48 7.90 -12.87 0.03
N ALA A 49 8.43 -12.26 -1.03
CA ALA A 49 9.33 -12.93 -1.98
C ALA A 49 10.73 -13.16 -1.41
N ASP A 50 11.21 -12.26 -0.54
CA ASP A 50 12.52 -12.38 0.11
C ASP A 50 12.46 -13.33 1.32
N ALA A 51 11.39 -13.25 2.13
CA ALA A 51 11.19 -14.08 3.31
C ALA A 51 10.87 -15.56 3.01
N SER A 52 10.58 -15.93 1.76
CA SER A 52 10.34 -17.33 1.39
C SER A 52 10.64 -17.62 -0.10
N PRO A 53 11.42 -18.67 -0.41
CA PRO A 53 11.76 -19.08 -1.78
C PRO A 53 10.56 -19.53 -2.64
N LYS A 54 9.39 -19.73 -2.03
CA LYS A 54 8.17 -20.17 -2.72
C LYS A 54 7.05 -19.16 -2.43
N PRO A 55 6.64 -18.33 -3.42
CA PRO A 55 5.55 -17.39 -3.23
C PRO A 55 4.23 -18.16 -3.15
N THR A 56 3.83 -18.53 -1.94
CA THR A 56 2.55 -19.19 -1.69
C THR A 56 1.47 -18.17 -1.39
N ARG A 57 0.26 -18.37 -1.93
CA ARG A 57 -0.94 -17.57 -1.59
C ARG A 57 -1.30 -17.60 -0.10
N ALA A 58 -0.68 -18.51 0.67
CA ALA A 58 -0.80 -18.63 2.11
C ALA A 58 -0.39 -17.34 2.85
N THR A 59 0.60 -16.58 2.36
CA THR A 59 1.03 -15.33 3.02
C THR A 59 -0.09 -14.28 3.04
N GLY A 60 -0.88 -14.19 1.97
CA GLY A 60 -2.04 -13.31 1.93
C GLY A 60 -3.16 -13.75 2.88
N ILE A 61 -3.37 -15.06 3.02
CA ILE A 61 -4.37 -15.63 3.93
C ILE A 61 -3.95 -15.38 5.39
N VAL A 62 -2.68 -15.59 5.73
CA VAL A 62 -2.16 -15.33 7.08
C VAL A 62 -2.29 -13.84 7.42
N ALA A 63 -1.95 -12.93 6.49
CA ALA A 63 -2.13 -11.50 6.68
C ALA A 63 -3.60 -11.10 6.90
N ALA A 64 -4.53 -11.74 6.19
CA ALA A 64 -5.96 -11.54 6.39
C ALA A 64 -6.43 -12.05 7.76
N CYS A 65 -5.99 -13.23 8.19
CA CYS A 65 -6.29 -13.79 9.52
C CYS A 65 -5.74 -12.91 10.65
N VAL A 66 -4.51 -12.41 10.52
CA VAL A 66 -3.90 -11.50 11.52
C VAL A 66 -4.68 -10.20 11.61
N SER A 67 -5.10 -9.64 10.47
CA SER A 67 -5.92 -8.42 10.43
C SER A 67 -7.30 -8.65 11.09
N LEU A 68 -7.93 -9.80 10.84
CA LEU A 68 -9.20 -10.17 11.49
C LEU A 68 -9.03 -10.35 13.00
N LEU A 69 -7.99 -11.06 13.44
CA LEU A 69 -7.69 -11.22 14.87
C LEU A 69 -7.42 -9.89 15.55
N GLY A 70 -6.67 -8.99 14.89
CA GLY A 70 -6.43 -7.64 15.36
C GLY A 70 -7.70 -6.80 15.46
N PHE A 71 -8.66 -6.98 14.55
CA PHE A 71 -9.96 -6.32 14.60
C PHE A 71 -10.79 -6.80 15.80
N PHE A 72 -10.88 -8.11 16.03
CA PHE A 72 -11.63 -8.66 17.17
C PHE A 72 -10.99 -8.32 18.51
N ALA A 73 -9.65 -8.34 18.61
CA ALA A 73 -8.94 -7.94 19.82
C ALA A 73 -8.97 -6.42 20.07
N GLY A 74 -8.98 -5.63 18.99
CA GLY A 74 -8.95 -4.17 19.03
C GLY A 74 -10.25 -3.53 19.53
N GLY A 75 -11.40 -4.22 19.43
CA GLY A 75 -12.70 -3.69 19.86
C GLY A 75 -12.77 -3.30 21.34
N ALA A 76 -12.00 -3.94 22.22
CA ALA A 76 -11.90 -3.58 23.63
C ALA A 76 -10.90 -2.43 23.89
N VAL A 77 -9.82 -2.39 23.10
CA VAL A 77 -8.73 -1.40 23.25
C VAL A 77 -9.11 -0.05 22.64
N LEU A 78 -9.93 -0.04 21.58
CA LEU A 78 -10.41 1.18 20.92
C LEU A 78 -11.25 2.08 21.82
N GLN A 79 -11.86 1.53 22.87
CA GLN A 79 -12.70 2.28 23.81
C GLN A 79 -11.88 3.17 24.74
N TRP A 80 -10.62 2.77 24.99
CA TRP A 80 -9.68 3.49 25.84
C TRP A 80 -8.75 4.41 25.04
N THR A 81 -8.60 4.17 23.74
CA THR A 81 -7.73 4.99 22.89
C THR A 81 -8.36 6.35 22.61
N PRO A 82 -7.74 7.46 23.05
CA PRO A 82 -8.24 8.79 22.71
C PRO A 82 -8.15 9.00 21.20
N ARG A 83 -9.28 9.38 20.57
CA ARG A 83 -9.38 9.66 19.13
C ARG A 83 -8.36 10.70 18.62
N VAL A 84 -7.85 11.52 19.54
CA VAL A 84 -6.79 12.50 19.29
C VAL A 84 -5.50 11.83 18.78
N LEU A 85 -5.12 10.66 19.30
CA LEU A 85 -3.93 9.94 18.83
C LEU A 85 -4.07 9.49 17.38
N VAL A 86 -5.24 8.98 17.00
CA VAL A 86 -5.52 8.56 15.63
C VAL A 86 -5.44 9.75 14.68
N GLY A 87 -6.02 10.89 15.04
CA GLY A 87 -5.91 12.13 14.26
C GLY A 87 -4.46 12.63 14.16
N GLY A 88 -3.70 12.57 15.24
CA GLY A 88 -2.29 12.96 15.26
C GLY A 88 -1.42 12.11 14.34
N ILE A 89 -1.65 10.79 14.31
CA ILE A 89 -0.95 9.87 13.40
C ILE A 89 -1.31 10.20 11.94
N VAL A 90 -2.60 10.45 11.64
CA VAL A 90 -3.03 10.83 10.28
C VAL A 90 -2.37 12.14 9.84
N ILE A 91 -2.35 13.16 10.70
CA ILE A 91 -1.67 14.43 10.40
C ILE A 91 -0.17 14.23 10.21
N TYR A 92 0.46 13.40 11.04
CA TYR A 92 1.88 13.08 10.93
C TYR A 92 2.22 12.37 9.61
N LEU A 93 1.41 11.38 9.19
CA LEU A 93 1.59 10.71 7.90
C LEU A 93 1.38 11.68 6.74
N GLY A 94 0.35 12.53 6.79
CA GLY A 94 0.08 13.53 5.76
C GLY A 94 1.23 14.54 5.62
N ALA A 95 1.71 15.08 6.75
CA ALA A 95 2.87 15.96 6.77
C ALA A 95 4.14 15.27 6.28
N GLY A 96 4.34 13.99 6.63
CA GLY A 96 5.43 13.16 6.14
C GLY A 96 5.40 13.02 4.62
N PHE A 97 4.25 12.74 4.01
CA PHE A 97 4.13 12.70 2.55
C PHE A 97 4.42 14.04 1.87
N ILE A 98 3.97 15.15 2.45
CA ILE A 98 4.25 16.49 1.92
C ILE A 98 5.74 16.82 2.05
N LEU A 99 6.36 16.51 3.19
CA LEU A 99 7.78 16.74 3.42
C LEU A 99 8.63 15.87 2.51
N GLU A 100 8.46 14.55 2.53
CA GLU A 100 9.23 13.63 1.68
C GLU A 100 8.99 13.93 0.19
N GLY A 101 7.73 14.12 -0.20
CA GLY A 101 7.36 14.34 -1.59
C GLY A 101 7.81 15.69 -2.15
N LEU A 102 7.72 16.77 -1.37
CA LEU A 102 8.05 18.12 -1.85
C LEU A 102 9.54 18.47 -1.61
N TRP A 103 10.12 18.02 -0.50
CA TRP A 103 11.49 18.35 -0.13
C TRP A 103 12.51 17.56 -0.96
N ASP A 104 12.32 16.26 -1.16
CA ASP A 104 13.24 15.45 -1.96
C ASP A 104 13.12 15.72 -3.46
N CYS A 105 11.93 16.11 -3.94
CA CYS A 105 11.75 16.55 -5.32
C CYS A 105 12.38 17.92 -5.62
N ARG A 106 12.61 18.79 -4.62
CA ARG A 106 13.23 20.11 -4.88
C ARG A 106 14.67 20.00 -5.35
N HIS A 107 15.39 18.95 -4.96
CA HIS A 107 16.81 18.81 -5.28
C HIS A 107 17.06 18.13 -6.65
N GLN A 108 16.05 17.48 -7.22
CA GLN A 108 16.20 16.63 -8.40
C GLN A 108 15.51 17.15 -9.67
N LEU A 109 14.68 18.21 -9.61
CA LEU A 109 13.86 18.65 -10.77
C LEU A 109 13.99 20.15 -11.12
N SER A 110 13.84 20.43 -12.42
CA SER A 110 13.69 21.79 -12.98
C SER A 110 12.43 22.47 -12.46
N LYS A 111 12.47 23.81 -12.30
CA LYS A 111 11.41 24.60 -11.64
C LYS A 111 10.00 24.40 -12.20
N SER A 112 9.87 24.04 -13.49
CA SER A 112 8.60 23.78 -14.15
C SER A 112 7.98 22.42 -13.81
N GLU A 113 8.78 21.37 -13.60
CA GLU A 113 8.26 20.07 -13.18
C GLU A 113 7.90 20.04 -11.69
N PHE A 114 8.56 20.88 -10.89
CA PHE A 114 8.21 21.07 -9.48
C PHE A 114 6.77 21.56 -9.29
N ILE A 115 6.28 22.43 -10.18
CA ILE A 115 4.89 22.94 -10.13
C ILE A 115 3.89 21.80 -10.37
N ASN A 116 4.16 20.88 -11.29
CA ASN A 116 3.26 19.75 -11.54
C ASN A 116 3.21 18.78 -10.36
N VAL A 117 4.37 18.50 -9.73
CA VAL A 117 4.41 17.65 -8.53
C VAL A 117 3.63 18.31 -7.38
N ALA A 118 3.78 19.63 -7.19
CA ALA A 118 3.08 20.38 -6.15
C ALA A 118 1.56 20.53 -6.37
N VAL A 119 1.06 20.34 -7.60
CA VAL A 119 -0.38 20.38 -7.90
C VAL A 119 -1.06 19.03 -7.64
N ILE A 120 -0.31 17.94 -7.73
CA ILE A 120 -0.82 16.58 -7.53
C ILE A 120 -0.87 16.22 -6.04
N VAL A 121 0.08 16.74 -5.24
CA VAL A 121 0.13 16.61 -3.77
C VAL A 121 -0.84 17.58 -3.11
#